data_AF-A0A6V9XH01-F1
#
_entry.id   AF-A0A6V9XH01-F1
#
_cell.length_a   1.000
_cell.length_b   1.000
_cell.length_c   1.000
_cell.angle_alpha   90.00
_cell.angle_beta   90.00
_cell.angle_gamma   90.00
#
_symmetry.space_group_name_H-M   'P 1'
#
loop_
_entity.id
_entity.type
_entity.pdbx_description
1 polymer ?
#
loop_
_entity_poly.entity_id
_entity_poly.type
_entity_poly.pdbx_seq_one_letter_code
_entity_poly.pdbx_strand_id
1 'polypeptide(L)'
;MNNQEKNMLGFNQDEYLTSAREIIAARQKAEQVADEIYQDGFSSLFFASVGGSLAPMMAINEFAKELTTLPVYVEQAAELIHKGNKRLNKDSVVVTLSKSGDTKESVAIAEWCKVQGIRVVAITKNADSPLAQAATWHIPMRHKNGVEYEYMLLYWLFFRVLSRNNEFASYDRFASQLEILPANLLKAKQKFDPQADAIASRYHNSDYMMWVGGAEMWGEVYLFSMCILEEMQWKRTRPVSSAEFFHGALELLEKEVPLILVKGEGKCRALDERVERFASQITDNLVVIDPKAYALDGIDDEFRWIMAPCVVSTLLVDRLAAHFEKYTGHSLDIRRYYRQFDY
;
A
#
# COMPACT_ATOMS: atom_id res chain seq x y z
N MET A 1 8.27 -26.67 16.50
CA MET A 1 7.38 -26.02 15.52
C MET A 1 6.33 -27.04 15.12
N ASN A 2 5.08 -26.78 15.48
CA ASN A 2 3.96 -27.70 15.23
C ASN A 2 3.63 -27.69 13.73
N ASN A 3 3.25 -28.84 13.17
CA ASN A 3 2.87 -28.96 11.75
C ASN A 3 1.71 -28.04 11.31
N GLN A 4 0.96 -27.45 12.26
CA GLN A 4 -0.08 -26.45 11.99
C GLN A 4 0.47 -25.06 11.62
N GLU A 5 1.70 -24.69 12.00
CA GLU A 5 2.28 -23.38 11.68
C GLU A 5 2.70 -23.22 10.20
N LYS A 6 2.70 -24.32 9.42
CA LYS A 6 3.24 -24.36 8.05
C LYS A 6 2.21 -24.21 6.93
N ASN A 7 0.92 -24.43 7.16
CA ASN A 7 -0.08 -24.47 6.08
C ASN A 7 -1.19 -23.42 6.29
N MET A 8 -0.92 -22.16 5.95
CA MET A 8 -1.95 -21.14 5.74
C MET A 8 -2.58 -21.31 4.35
N LEU A 9 -3.89 -21.08 4.22
CA LEU A 9 -4.60 -21.20 2.95
C LEU A 9 -4.04 -20.22 1.91
N GLY A 10 -3.85 -20.71 0.68
CA GLY A 10 -3.44 -19.85 -0.45
C GLY A 10 -2.03 -19.26 -0.30
N PHE A 11 -1.21 -19.76 0.63
CA PHE A 11 0.11 -19.21 0.92
C PHE A 11 1.24 -20.20 0.72
N ASN A 12 2.32 -19.72 0.11
CA ASN A 12 3.59 -20.43 0.06
C ASN A 12 4.67 -19.61 0.76
N GLN A 13 5.18 -20.14 1.88
CA GLN A 13 6.19 -19.45 2.69
C GLN A 13 7.52 -19.27 1.95
N ASP A 14 7.96 -20.25 1.17
CA ASP A 14 9.22 -20.17 0.43
C ASP A 14 9.17 -19.09 -0.66
N GLU A 15 8.02 -18.93 -1.33
CA GLU A 15 7.79 -17.85 -2.29
C GLU A 15 7.77 -16.47 -1.60
N TYR A 16 7.17 -16.39 -0.41
CA TYR A 16 7.16 -15.16 0.39
C TYR A 16 8.58 -14.76 0.82
N LEU A 17 9.35 -15.71 1.36
CA LEU A 17 10.74 -15.46 1.77
C LEU A 17 11.67 -15.20 0.57
N THR A 18 11.39 -15.79 -0.59
CA THR A 18 12.10 -15.45 -1.83
C THR A 18 11.80 -14.02 -2.26
N SER A 19 10.54 -13.60 -2.19
CA SER A 19 10.14 -12.22 -2.45
C SER A 19 10.86 -11.24 -1.51
N ALA A 20 10.96 -11.57 -0.22
CA ALA A 20 11.70 -10.76 0.74
C ALA A 20 13.18 -10.60 0.35
N ARG A 21 13.88 -11.71 0.03
CA ARG A 21 15.28 -11.67 -0.40
C ARG A 21 15.50 -10.81 -1.63
N GLU A 22 14.63 -10.95 -2.63
CA GLU A 22 14.70 -10.18 -3.89
C GLU A 22 14.50 -8.68 -3.65
N ILE A 23 13.60 -8.30 -2.74
CA ILE A 23 13.30 -6.90 -2.44
C ILE A 23 14.40 -6.28 -1.57
N ILE A 24 14.91 -7.02 -0.56
CA ILE A 24 16.07 -6.60 0.23
C ILE A 24 17.30 -6.41 -0.67
N ALA A 25 17.54 -7.30 -1.64
CA ALA A 25 18.63 -7.14 -2.60
C ALA A 25 18.50 -5.87 -3.47
N ALA A 26 17.29 -5.36 -3.66
CA ALA A 26 17.02 -4.13 -4.41
C ALA A 26 17.17 -2.85 -3.56
N ARG A 27 17.34 -2.94 -2.23
CA ARG A 27 17.56 -1.81 -1.32
C ARG A 27 18.68 -0.90 -1.82
N GLN A 28 19.85 -1.47 -2.12
CA GLN A 28 21.01 -0.70 -2.56
C GLN A 28 20.70 0.12 -3.83
N LYS A 29 19.91 -0.45 -4.75
CA LYS A 29 19.52 0.27 -5.97
C LYS A 29 18.54 1.40 -5.66
N ALA A 30 17.58 1.18 -4.77
CA ALA A 30 16.66 2.24 -4.33
C ALA A 30 17.42 3.40 -3.64
N GLU A 31 18.38 3.08 -2.78
CA GLU A 31 19.27 4.05 -2.12
C GLU A 31 20.14 4.82 -3.10
N GLN A 32 20.73 4.11 -4.08
CA GLN A 32 21.53 4.75 -5.13
C GLN A 32 20.68 5.75 -5.94
N VAL A 33 19.46 5.36 -6.34
CA VAL A 33 18.56 6.24 -7.10
C VAL A 33 18.18 7.46 -6.26
N ALA A 34 17.88 7.29 -4.97
CA ALA A 34 17.63 8.41 -4.06
C ALA A 34 18.83 9.36 -3.95
N ASP A 35 20.03 8.81 -3.83
CA ASP A 35 21.27 9.57 -3.75
C ASP A 35 21.55 10.37 -5.03
N GLU A 36 21.33 9.78 -6.20
CA GLU A 36 21.44 10.45 -7.51
C GLU A 36 20.40 11.57 -7.66
N ILE A 37 19.13 11.31 -7.30
CA ILE A 37 18.06 12.33 -7.32
C ILE A 37 18.43 13.53 -6.45
N TYR A 38 18.91 13.29 -5.23
CA TYR A 38 19.30 14.37 -4.32
C TYR A 38 20.54 15.11 -4.84
N GLN A 39 21.55 14.39 -5.32
CA GLN A 39 22.81 14.97 -5.78
C GLN A 39 22.63 15.85 -7.04
N ASP A 40 21.76 15.44 -7.95
CA ASP A 40 21.41 16.22 -9.15
C ASP A 40 20.50 17.42 -8.83
N GLY A 41 19.90 17.44 -7.63
CA GLY A 41 18.88 18.39 -7.24
C GLY A 41 17.53 18.11 -7.90
N PHE A 42 16.44 18.55 -7.28
CA PHE A 42 15.08 18.46 -7.83
C PHE A 42 14.17 19.55 -7.26
N SER A 43 13.13 19.91 -8.02
CA SER A 43 12.14 20.91 -7.57
C SER A 43 10.96 20.32 -6.82
N SER A 44 10.52 19.11 -7.18
CA SER A 44 9.39 18.42 -6.56
C SER A 44 9.39 16.93 -6.86
N LEU A 45 8.87 16.11 -5.94
CA LEU A 45 8.62 14.69 -6.15
C LEU A 45 7.13 14.46 -6.42
N PHE A 46 6.82 13.83 -7.55
CA PHE A 46 5.47 13.40 -7.91
C PHE A 46 5.40 11.88 -7.91
N PHE A 47 4.66 11.30 -6.98
CA PHE A 47 4.34 9.87 -6.96
C PHE A 47 3.07 9.66 -7.79
N ALA A 48 3.22 9.09 -9.00
CA ALA A 48 2.15 8.97 -9.97
C ALA A 48 1.89 7.50 -10.34
N SER A 49 0.69 6.99 -10.07
CA SER A 49 0.28 5.64 -10.44
C SER A 49 -1.25 5.53 -10.58
N VAL A 50 -1.76 4.30 -10.65
CA VAL A 50 -3.20 3.99 -10.73
C VAL A 50 -3.55 2.76 -9.88
N GLY A 51 -4.82 2.63 -9.51
CA GLY A 51 -5.34 1.45 -8.80
C GLY A 51 -4.59 1.18 -7.49
N GLY A 52 -4.34 -0.09 -7.19
CA GLY A 52 -3.66 -0.51 -5.95
C GLY A 52 -2.26 0.06 -5.78
N SER A 53 -1.50 0.29 -6.86
CA SER A 53 -0.16 0.89 -6.79
C SER A 53 -0.14 2.33 -6.25
N LEU A 54 -1.30 2.99 -6.15
CA LEU A 54 -1.41 4.29 -5.47
C LEU A 54 -1.41 4.18 -3.94
N ALA A 55 -1.82 3.05 -3.36
CA ALA A 55 -1.94 2.94 -1.91
C ALA A 55 -0.62 3.21 -1.16
N PRO A 56 0.51 2.59 -1.56
CA PRO A 56 1.80 2.93 -0.98
C PRO A 56 2.21 4.39 -1.17
N MET A 57 1.89 4.98 -2.33
CA MET A 57 2.21 6.37 -2.65
C MET A 57 1.40 7.36 -1.84
N MET A 58 0.14 7.04 -1.52
CA MET A 58 -0.69 7.83 -0.63
C MET A 58 -0.12 7.83 0.80
N ALA A 59 0.37 6.69 1.29
CA ALA A 59 1.06 6.63 2.59
C ALA A 59 2.34 7.48 2.60
N ILE A 60 3.18 7.40 1.54
CA ILE A 60 4.34 8.28 1.38
C ILE A 60 3.95 9.76 1.49
N ASN A 61 2.84 10.16 0.85
CA ASN A 61 2.37 11.53 0.91
C ASN A 61 1.92 11.94 2.33
N GLU A 62 1.29 11.05 3.10
CA GLU A 62 0.94 11.32 4.50
C GLU A 62 2.18 11.43 5.39
N PHE A 63 3.19 10.59 5.18
CA PHE A 63 4.48 10.73 5.87
C PHE A 63 5.17 12.05 5.51
N ALA A 64 5.13 12.44 4.23
CA ALA A 64 5.75 13.67 3.75
C ALA A 64 5.19 14.91 4.45
N LYS A 65 3.87 14.96 4.70
CA LYS A 65 3.21 16.06 5.43
C LYS A 65 3.81 16.30 6.82
N GLU A 66 4.29 15.25 7.49
CA GLU A 66 4.85 15.35 8.83
C GLU A 66 6.38 15.51 8.85
N LEU A 67 7.06 14.96 7.84
CA LEU A 67 8.51 14.75 7.90
C LEU A 67 9.33 15.70 7.03
N THR A 68 8.75 16.35 6.02
CA THR A 68 9.53 17.13 5.06
C THR A 68 8.88 18.43 4.63
N THR A 69 9.74 19.40 4.30
CA THR A 69 9.37 20.65 3.64
C THR A 69 9.45 20.55 2.11
N LEU A 70 10.00 19.45 1.58
CA LEU A 70 10.11 19.21 0.14
C LEU A 70 8.71 19.16 -0.51
N PRO A 71 8.56 19.68 -1.75
CA PRO A 71 7.29 19.57 -2.46
C PRO A 71 7.03 18.13 -2.92
N VAL A 72 6.21 17.40 -2.17
CA VAL A 72 5.82 16.01 -2.44
C VAL A 72 4.33 15.95 -2.77
N TYR A 73 4.00 15.25 -3.85
CA TYR A 73 2.63 15.08 -4.33
C TYR A 73 2.36 13.62 -4.68
N VAL A 74 1.14 13.17 -4.45
CA VAL A 74 0.61 11.93 -5.03
C VAL A 74 -0.48 12.29 -6.04
N GLU A 75 -0.43 11.70 -7.23
CA GLU A 75 -1.35 12.01 -8.32
C GLU A 75 -1.83 10.73 -9.00
N GLN A 76 -3.09 10.70 -9.40
CA GLN A 76 -3.60 9.67 -10.32
C GLN A 76 -2.98 9.94 -11.70
N ALA A 77 -2.26 8.97 -12.26
CA ALA A 77 -1.41 9.19 -13.44
C ALA A 77 -2.17 9.68 -14.69
N ALA A 78 -3.37 9.13 -14.95
CA ALA A 78 -4.23 9.57 -16.03
C ALA A 78 -4.80 10.98 -15.78
N GLU A 79 -5.11 11.37 -14.54
CA GLU A 79 -5.52 12.74 -14.26
C GLU A 79 -4.37 13.73 -14.48
N LEU A 80 -3.16 13.37 -14.02
CA LEU A 80 -1.97 14.21 -14.13
C LEU A 80 -1.60 14.48 -15.59
N ILE A 81 -1.59 13.47 -16.46
CA ILE A 81 -1.24 13.64 -17.88
C ILE A 81 -2.24 14.55 -18.61
N HIS A 82 -3.53 14.50 -18.25
CA HIS A 82 -4.56 15.31 -18.91
C HIS A 82 -4.61 16.75 -18.38
N LYS A 83 -4.47 16.94 -17.07
CA LYS A 83 -4.54 18.27 -16.44
C LYS A 83 -3.22 19.03 -16.56
N GLY A 84 -2.10 18.30 -16.59
CA GLY A 84 -0.81 18.82 -16.18
C GLY A 84 -0.82 19.26 -14.71
N ASN A 85 0.33 19.75 -14.23
CA ASN A 85 0.42 20.41 -12.93
C ASN A 85 1.48 21.50 -13.01
N LYS A 86 1.14 22.75 -12.65
CA LYS A 86 2.10 23.88 -12.73
C LYS A 86 3.35 23.71 -11.85
N ARG A 87 3.29 22.80 -10.86
CA ARG A 87 4.44 22.45 -10.02
C ARG A 87 5.32 21.37 -10.64
N LEU A 88 4.77 20.59 -11.58
CA LEU A 88 5.53 19.62 -12.37
C LEU A 88 6.28 20.37 -13.48
N ASN A 89 7.61 20.41 -13.35
CA ASN A 89 8.51 21.13 -14.24
C ASN A 89 9.75 20.29 -14.57
N LYS A 90 10.69 20.83 -15.36
CA LYS A 90 11.88 20.10 -15.85
C LYS A 90 12.78 19.57 -14.75
N ASP A 91 12.79 20.22 -13.59
CA ASP A 91 13.61 19.83 -12.45
C ASP A 91 12.87 18.85 -11.52
N SER A 92 11.60 18.54 -11.79
CA SER A 92 10.84 17.56 -11.02
C SER A 92 11.34 16.14 -11.28
N VAL A 93 11.00 15.24 -10.34
CA VAL A 93 11.14 13.80 -10.52
C VAL A 93 9.77 13.14 -10.36
N VAL A 94 9.39 12.30 -11.31
CA VAL A 94 8.16 11.51 -11.25
C VAL A 94 8.50 10.07 -10.90
N VAL A 95 7.94 9.57 -9.80
CA VAL A 95 8.10 8.19 -9.34
C VAL A 95 6.89 7.38 -9.78
N THR A 96 7.13 6.32 -10.53
CA THR A 96 6.12 5.41 -11.06
C THR A 96 6.36 4.00 -10.53
N LEU A 97 5.27 3.24 -10.36
CA LEU A 97 5.33 1.84 -9.94
C LEU A 97 4.31 1.04 -10.73
N SER A 98 4.74 -0.06 -11.33
CA SER A 98 3.88 -1.04 -11.99
C SER A 98 4.47 -2.43 -11.83
N LYS A 99 3.65 -3.38 -11.36
CA LYS A 99 4.04 -4.78 -11.19
C LYS A 99 4.43 -5.45 -12.50
N SER A 100 3.62 -5.26 -13.54
CA SER A 100 3.86 -5.81 -14.87
C SER A 100 4.86 -4.99 -15.70
N GLY A 101 4.97 -3.69 -15.41
CA GLY A 101 5.71 -2.73 -16.23
C GLY A 101 4.98 -2.33 -17.52
N ASP A 102 3.72 -2.77 -17.68
CA ASP A 102 2.89 -2.54 -18.87
C ASP A 102 1.58 -1.78 -18.59
N THR A 103 1.36 -1.34 -17.34
CA THR A 103 0.17 -0.55 -16.98
C THR A 103 0.09 0.70 -17.86
N LYS A 104 -0.93 0.78 -18.73
CA LYS A 104 -1.04 1.77 -19.81
C LYS A 104 -0.85 3.20 -19.31
N GLU A 105 -1.51 3.58 -18.21
CA GLU A 105 -1.47 4.92 -17.65
C GLU A 105 -0.10 5.26 -17.04
N SER A 106 0.55 4.29 -16.38
CA SER A 106 1.89 4.47 -15.81
C SER A 106 2.95 4.61 -16.92
N VAL A 107 2.83 3.83 -18.00
CA VAL A 107 3.71 3.95 -19.18
C VAL A 107 3.48 5.31 -19.84
N ALA A 108 2.23 5.71 -20.04
CA ALA A 108 1.88 6.97 -20.68
C ALA A 108 2.43 8.19 -19.93
N ILE A 109 2.32 8.25 -18.59
CA ILE A 109 2.88 9.37 -17.83
C ILE A 109 4.41 9.38 -17.88
N ALA A 110 5.07 8.21 -17.87
CA ALA A 110 6.52 8.11 -17.98
C ALA A 110 7.02 8.58 -19.34
N GLU A 111 6.39 8.14 -20.43
CA GLU A 111 6.71 8.57 -21.80
C GLU A 111 6.47 10.07 -21.99
N TRP A 112 5.35 10.58 -21.46
CA TRP A 112 5.01 12.00 -21.49
C TRP A 112 6.05 12.86 -20.75
N CYS A 113 6.54 12.39 -19.59
CA CYS A 113 7.63 13.03 -18.85
C CYS A 113 8.93 13.00 -19.64
N LYS A 114 9.29 11.85 -20.22
CA LYS A 114 10.51 11.67 -21.03
C LYS A 114 10.57 12.64 -22.20
N VAL A 115 9.47 12.81 -22.95
CA VAL A 115 9.39 13.76 -24.08
C VAL A 115 9.64 15.21 -23.65
N GLN A 116 9.28 15.57 -22.41
CA GLN A 116 9.48 16.92 -21.87
C GLN A 116 10.82 17.10 -21.15
N GLY A 117 11.63 16.05 -21.05
CA GLY A 117 12.89 16.05 -20.31
C GLY A 117 12.71 16.06 -18.79
N ILE A 118 11.56 15.59 -18.29
CA ILE A 118 11.31 15.39 -16.86
C ILE A 118 11.84 14.01 -16.47
N ARG A 119 12.57 13.93 -15.37
CA ARG A 119 13.20 12.68 -14.91
C ARG A 119 12.16 11.75 -14.29
N VAL A 120 12.31 10.44 -14.54
CA VAL A 120 11.35 9.42 -14.10
C VAL A 120 12.06 8.28 -13.39
N VAL A 121 11.52 7.82 -12.27
CA VAL A 121 11.87 6.55 -11.62
C VAL A 121 10.81 5.51 -11.99
N ALA A 122 11.22 4.38 -12.54
CA ALA A 122 10.38 3.21 -12.75
C ALA A 122 10.70 2.11 -11.72
N ILE A 123 9.73 1.83 -10.86
CA ILE A 123 9.76 0.69 -9.95
C ILE A 123 8.96 -0.45 -10.59
N THR A 124 9.66 -1.41 -11.20
CA THR A 124 9.06 -2.52 -11.94
C THR A 124 10.03 -3.69 -12.04
N LYS A 125 9.55 -4.89 -12.38
CA LYS A 125 10.37 -6.11 -12.40
C LYS A 125 11.50 -6.06 -13.43
N ASN A 126 11.17 -5.75 -14.68
CA ASN A 126 12.08 -5.91 -15.80
C ASN A 126 12.52 -4.56 -16.39
N ALA A 127 13.82 -4.43 -16.65
CA ALA A 127 14.42 -3.21 -17.21
C ALA A 127 14.04 -2.97 -18.69
N ASP A 128 13.60 -4.01 -19.39
CA ASP A 128 13.13 -3.96 -20.77
C ASP A 128 11.61 -3.73 -20.88
N SER A 129 10.89 -3.59 -19.75
CA SER A 129 9.46 -3.26 -19.77
C SER A 129 9.21 -1.87 -20.36
N PRO A 130 8.03 -1.62 -20.97
CA PRO A 130 7.69 -0.29 -21.51
C PRO A 130 7.88 0.83 -20.50
N LEU A 131 7.49 0.62 -19.24
CA LEU A 131 7.68 1.60 -18.17
C LEU A 131 9.16 1.92 -17.91
N ALA A 132 10.01 0.89 -17.82
CA ALA A 132 11.44 1.09 -17.55
C ALA A 132 12.18 1.74 -18.73
N GLN A 133 11.80 1.43 -19.98
CA GLN A 133 12.37 2.06 -21.17
C GLN A 133 12.03 3.56 -21.27
N ALA A 134 10.94 3.99 -20.64
CA ALA A 134 10.54 5.39 -20.54
C ALA A 134 11.22 6.14 -19.37
N ALA A 135 11.95 5.44 -18.49
CA ALA A 135 12.46 6.02 -17.24
C ALA A 135 13.93 6.47 -17.31
N THR A 136 14.29 7.40 -16.42
CA THR A 136 15.69 7.79 -16.13
C THR A 136 16.36 6.75 -15.25
N TRP A 137 15.64 6.26 -14.24
CA TRP A 137 16.12 5.25 -13.31
C TRP A 137 15.18 4.05 -13.23
N HIS A 138 15.76 2.87 -13.03
CA HIS A 138 15.04 1.62 -12.80
C HIS A 138 15.40 1.04 -11.43
N ILE A 139 14.37 0.71 -10.64
CA ILE A 139 14.50 -0.05 -9.39
C ILE A 139 13.80 -1.41 -9.61
N PRO A 140 14.54 -2.54 -9.54
CA PRO A 140 13.98 -3.87 -9.76
C PRO A 140 12.98 -4.27 -8.67
N MET A 141 11.72 -4.52 -9.06
CA MET A 141 10.66 -4.99 -8.17
C MET A 141 10.31 -6.45 -8.45
N ARG A 142 10.96 -7.37 -7.72
CA ARG A 142 10.97 -8.81 -8.07
C ARG A 142 10.17 -9.73 -7.12
N HIS A 143 9.40 -9.16 -6.20
CA HIS A 143 8.47 -9.96 -5.39
C HIS A 143 7.41 -10.67 -6.25
N LYS A 144 6.86 -11.79 -5.77
CA LYS A 144 5.73 -12.47 -6.42
C LYS A 144 4.41 -11.87 -5.95
N ASN A 145 4.11 -11.99 -4.65
CA ASN A 145 2.92 -11.44 -3.98
C ASN A 145 3.34 -10.55 -2.80
N GLY A 146 2.45 -9.67 -2.32
CA GLY A 146 2.66 -8.82 -1.15
C GLY A 146 2.92 -7.36 -1.50
N VAL A 147 1.95 -6.49 -1.24
CA VAL A 147 2.04 -5.05 -1.49
C VAL A 147 3.03 -4.39 -0.53
N GLU A 148 3.29 -4.99 0.65
CA GLU A 148 4.33 -4.54 1.58
C GLU A 148 5.71 -4.37 0.91
N TYR A 149 5.98 -5.13 -0.15
CA TYR A 149 7.23 -5.02 -0.91
C TYR A 149 7.27 -3.79 -1.82
N GLU A 150 6.12 -3.30 -2.28
CA GLU A 150 6.00 -2.01 -2.99
C GLU A 150 6.29 -0.87 -2.01
N TYR A 151 5.70 -0.92 -0.81
CA TYR A 151 6.01 -0.01 0.29
C TYR A 151 7.51 0.00 0.61
N MET A 152 8.14 -1.17 0.79
CA MET A 152 9.56 -1.25 1.16
C MET A 152 10.49 -0.55 0.16
N LEU A 153 10.28 -0.76 -1.15
CA LEU A 153 11.08 -0.09 -2.18
C LEU A 153 10.85 1.42 -2.20
N LEU A 154 9.60 1.86 -2.06
CA LEU A 154 9.26 3.28 -1.95
C LEU A 154 9.83 3.90 -0.68
N TYR A 155 9.88 3.15 0.43
CA TYR A 155 10.42 3.61 1.70
C TYR A 155 11.93 3.83 1.61
N TRP A 156 12.69 2.86 1.10
CA TRP A 156 14.14 3.07 0.92
C TRP A 156 14.42 4.24 -0.03
N LEU A 157 13.66 4.39 -1.12
CA LEU A 157 13.79 5.54 -2.01
C LEU A 157 13.49 6.87 -1.28
N PHE A 158 12.30 6.99 -0.68
CA PHE A 158 11.81 8.24 -0.13
C PHE A 158 12.56 8.67 1.14
N PHE A 159 12.70 7.77 2.12
CA PHE A 159 13.38 8.10 3.38
C PHE A 159 14.87 8.32 3.17
N ARG A 160 15.49 7.76 2.13
CA ARG A 160 16.87 8.09 1.76
C ARG A 160 16.96 9.52 1.23
N VAL A 161 16.02 9.97 0.38
CA VAL A 161 15.96 11.38 -0.05
C VAL A 161 15.82 12.30 1.16
N LEU A 162 14.94 11.98 2.12
CA LEU A 162 14.79 12.79 3.35
C LEU A 162 16.05 12.79 4.21
N SER A 163 16.72 11.63 4.33
CA SER A 163 17.99 11.52 5.04
C SER A 163 19.06 12.42 4.43
N ARG A 164 19.20 12.39 3.10
CA ARG A 164 20.11 13.27 2.36
C ARG A 164 19.73 14.74 2.50
N ASN A 165 18.44 15.05 2.63
CA ASN A 165 17.93 16.38 2.92
C ASN A 165 18.00 16.79 4.41
N ASN A 166 18.65 15.98 5.26
CA ASN A 166 18.79 16.23 6.70
C ASN A 166 17.45 16.29 7.47
N GLU A 167 16.42 15.61 6.97
CA GLU A 167 15.07 15.55 7.55
C GLU A 167 14.75 14.16 8.15
N PHE A 168 15.66 13.19 8.03
CA PHE A 168 15.48 11.85 8.58
C PHE A 168 16.79 11.25 9.12
N ALA A 169 17.19 11.71 10.31
CA ALA A 169 18.45 11.31 10.95
C ALA A 169 18.51 9.82 11.33
N SER A 170 17.36 9.20 11.60
CA SER A 170 17.25 7.77 11.98
C SER A 170 17.34 6.80 10.78
N TYR A 171 17.71 7.28 9.58
CA TYR A 171 17.66 6.50 8.33
C TYR A 171 18.38 5.15 8.41
N ASP A 172 19.63 5.12 8.89
CA ASP A 172 20.41 3.87 8.87
C ASP A 172 19.78 2.77 9.73
N ARG A 173 19.20 3.15 10.88
CA ARG A 173 18.41 2.24 11.74
C ARG A 173 17.14 1.80 11.02
N PHE A 174 16.35 2.75 10.53
CA PHE A 174 15.11 2.46 9.81
C PHE A 174 15.33 1.50 8.63
N ALA A 175 16.28 1.83 7.76
CA ALA A 175 16.51 1.11 6.51
C ALA A 175 17.03 -0.31 6.74
N SER A 176 17.85 -0.52 7.78
CA SER A 176 18.30 -1.87 8.18
C SER A 176 17.19 -2.67 8.88
N GLN A 177 16.39 -2.04 9.73
CA GLN A 177 15.25 -2.69 10.39
C GLN A 177 14.11 -3.02 9.41
N LEU A 178 13.98 -2.29 8.31
CA LEU A 178 13.03 -2.61 7.26
C LEU A 178 13.32 -3.97 6.60
N GLU A 179 14.57 -4.44 6.61
CA GLU A 179 14.93 -5.76 6.09
C GLU A 179 14.37 -6.93 6.92
N ILE A 180 14.12 -6.72 8.21
CA ILE A 180 13.53 -7.74 9.09
C ILE A 180 12.01 -7.65 9.17
N LEU A 181 11.40 -6.64 8.52
CA LEU A 181 9.95 -6.49 8.46
C LEU A 181 9.27 -7.74 7.88
N PRO A 182 9.69 -8.34 6.74
CA PRO A 182 9.03 -9.53 6.19
C PRO A 182 8.96 -10.72 7.15
N ALA A 183 9.98 -10.91 8.00
CA ALA A 183 9.96 -11.97 9.01
C ALA A 183 8.90 -11.70 10.09
N ASN A 184 8.70 -10.44 10.49
CA ASN A 184 7.64 -10.05 11.40
C ASN A 184 6.24 -10.14 10.75
N LEU A 185 6.12 -9.75 9.48
CA LEU A 185 4.88 -9.86 8.72
C LEU A 185 4.45 -11.33 8.55
N LEU A 186 5.39 -12.26 8.36
CA LEU A 186 5.08 -13.69 8.35
C LEU A 186 4.45 -14.15 9.67
N LYS A 187 4.99 -13.72 10.83
CA LYS A 187 4.38 -14.01 12.14
C LYS A 187 2.99 -13.35 12.27
N ALA A 188 2.81 -12.15 11.72
CA ALA A 188 1.53 -11.46 11.73
C ALA A 188 0.48 -12.23 10.91
N LYS A 189 0.84 -12.74 9.72
CA LYS A 189 -0.02 -13.62 8.91
C LYS A 189 -0.48 -14.83 9.72
N GLN A 190 0.47 -15.54 10.36
CA GLN A 190 0.17 -16.73 11.18
C GLN A 190 -0.77 -16.40 12.34
N LYS A 191 -0.56 -15.27 13.01
CA LYS A 191 -1.41 -14.82 14.11
C LYS A 191 -2.83 -14.46 13.65
N PHE A 192 -2.96 -13.83 12.48
CA PHE A 192 -4.23 -13.33 11.97
C PHE A 192 -5.03 -14.38 11.19
N ASP A 193 -4.40 -15.42 10.64
CA ASP A 193 -5.04 -16.44 9.79
C ASP A 193 -6.37 -16.98 10.38
N PRO A 194 -6.46 -17.35 11.68
CA PRO A 194 -7.74 -17.78 12.26
C PRO A 194 -8.80 -16.67 12.32
N GLN A 195 -8.40 -15.41 12.56
CA GLN A 195 -9.30 -14.27 12.55
C GLN A 195 -9.76 -13.94 11.12
N ALA A 196 -8.87 -14.06 10.13
CA ALA A 196 -9.20 -13.89 8.73
C ALA A 196 -10.28 -14.87 8.27
N ASP A 197 -10.14 -16.16 8.65
CA ASP A 197 -11.16 -17.18 8.41
C ASP A 197 -12.50 -16.82 9.05
N ALA A 198 -12.49 -16.38 10.30
CA ALA A 198 -13.72 -15.99 11.02
C ALA A 198 -14.41 -14.77 10.41
N ILE A 199 -13.66 -13.75 10.00
CA ILE A 199 -14.20 -12.56 9.32
C ILE A 199 -14.81 -12.98 7.99
N ALA A 200 -14.07 -13.69 7.14
CA ALA A 200 -14.58 -14.13 5.85
C ALA A 200 -15.80 -15.05 5.99
N SER A 201 -15.77 -16.02 6.91
CA SER A 201 -16.90 -16.92 7.18
C SER A 201 -18.17 -16.16 7.58
N ARG A 202 -18.03 -15.02 8.26
CA ARG A 202 -19.18 -14.21 8.69
C ARG A 202 -19.68 -13.29 7.58
N TYR A 203 -18.79 -12.71 6.79
CA TYR A 203 -19.14 -11.57 5.91
C TYR A 203 -19.02 -11.86 4.40
N HIS A 204 -18.59 -13.05 3.97
CA HIS A 204 -18.43 -13.37 2.55
C HIS A 204 -19.72 -13.17 1.74
N ASN A 205 -20.89 -13.37 2.35
CA ASN A 205 -22.19 -13.19 1.72
C ASN A 205 -22.88 -11.86 2.07
N SER A 206 -22.19 -10.92 2.73
CA SER A 206 -22.77 -9.59 3.02
C SER A 206 -22.99 -8.80 1.73
N ASP A 207 -24.15 -8.16 1.61
CA ASP A 207 -24.51 -7.36 0.43
C ASP A 207 -23.78 -6.02 0.36
N TYR A 208 -23.31 -5.54 1.50
CA TYR A 208 -22.67 -4.24 1.68
C TYR A 208 -21.74 -4.30 2.90
N MET A 209 -20.57 -3.66 2.80
CA MET A 209 -19.62 -3.51 3.90
C MET A 209 -19.05 -2.10 3.93
N MET A 210 -19.07 -1.46 5.09
CA MET A 210 -18.36 -0.20 5.31
C MET A 210 -16.90 -0.48 5.66
N TRP A 211 -15.99 0.23 5.00
CA TRP A 211 -14.56 0.13 5.24
C TRP A 211 -14.02 1.49 5.66
N VAL A 212 -13.46 1.58 6.86
CA VAL A 212 -13.08 2.84 7.49
C VAL A 212 -11.63 2.82 7.94
N GLY A 213 -10.91 3.90 7.68
CA GLY A 213 -9.51 4.11 8.06
C GLY A 213 -9.00 5.38 7.36
N GLY A 214 -7.95 6.02 7.85
CA GLY A 214 -7.54 7.33 7.33
C GLY A 214 -6.04 7.58 7.40
N ALA A 215 -5.64 8.79 6.98
CA ALA A 215 -4.25 9.22 6.96
C ALA A 215 -3.35 8.16 6.31
N GLU A 216 -2.24 7.76 6.95
CA GLU A 216 -1.28 6.81 6.40
C GLU A 216 -1.89 5.43 6.08
N MET A 217 -3.05 5.12 6.67
CA MET A 217 -3.79 3.88 6.47
C MET A 217 -4.84 3.96 5.36
N TRP A 218 -5.13 5.14 4.82
CA TRP A 218 -6.15 5.29 3.78
C TRP A 218 -5.86 4.43 2.55
N GLY A 219 -4.59 4.31 2.16
CA GLY A 219 -4.18 3.44 1.07
C GLY A 219 -4.61 1.98 1.26
N GLU A 220 -4.52 1.45 2.48
CA GLU A 220 -4.90 0.07 2.78
C GLU A 220 -6.41 -0.16 2.67
N VAL A 221 -7.21 0.80 3.16
CA VAL A 221 -8.67 0.78 3.02
C VAL A 221 -9.05 0.87 1.54
N TYR A 222 -8.50 1.84 0.83
CA TYR A 222 -8.76 2.08 -0.59
C TYR A 222 -8.41 0.87 -1.46
N LEU A 223 -7.22 0.29 -1.26
CA LEU A 223 -6.75 -0.86 -2.02
C LEU A 223 -7.60 -2.09 -1.74
N PHE A 224 -7.81 -2.43 -0.46
CA PHE A 224 -8.50 -3.67 -0.13
C PHE A 224 -9.98 -3.62 -0.55
N SER A 225 -10.65 -2.48 -0.35
CA SER A 225 -12.05 -2.31 -0.72
C SER A 225 -12.26 -2.40 -2.23
N MET A 226 -11.46 -1.66 -3.01
CA MET A 226 -11.64 -1.56 -4.45
C MET A 226 -10.95 -2.69 -5.23
N CYS A 227 -9.67 -2.92 -4.99
CA CYS A 227 -8.85 -3.83 -5.80
C CYS A 227 -8.97 -5.29 -5.37
N ILE A 228 -9.47 -5.60 -4.16
CA ILE A 228 -9.65 -6.98 -3.71
C ILE A 228 -11.14 -7.32 -3.62
N LEU A 229 -11.89 -6.60 -2.78
CA LEU A 229 -13.28 -6.93 -2.54
C LEU A 229 -14.18 -6.64 -3.75
N GLU A 230 -14.09 -5.45 -4.34
CA GLU A 230 -14.91 -5.10 -5.51
C GLU A 230 -14.41 -5.78 -6.79
N GLU A 231 -13.12 -5.67 -7.10
CA GLU A 231 -12.55 -6.20 -8.34
C GLU A 231 -12.51 -7.73 -8.38
N MET A 232 -12.02 -8.37 -7.30
CA MET A 232 -11.73 -9.81 -7.29
C MET A 232 -12.80 -10.66 -6.61
N GLN A 233 -13.71 -10.06 -5.83
CA GLN A 233 -14.78 -10.79 -5.13
C GLN A 233 -16.19 -10.24 -5.42
N TRP A 234 -16.29 -9.16 -6.20
CA TRP A 234 -17.55 -8.49 -6.56
C TRP A 234 -18.42 -8.13 -5.35
N LYS A 235 -17.79 -7.80 -4.22
CA LYS A 235 -18.44 -7.33 -3.00
C LYS A 235 -18.62 -5.82 -3.06
N ARG A 236 -19.80 -5.32 -2.72
CA ARG A 236 -20.06 -3.87 -2.67
C ARG A 236 -19.46 -3.32 -1.39
N THR A 237 -18.66 -2.27 -1.51
CA THR A 237 -18.05 -1.62 -0.35
C THR A 237 -18.35 -0.13 -0.30
N ARG A 238 -18.25 0.45 0.89
CA ARG A 238 -18.21 1.91 1.08
C ARG A 238 -16.93 2.27 1.83
N PRO A 239 -15.82 2.55 1.12
CA PRO A 239 -14.65 3.11 1.76
C PRO A 239 -14.93 4.57 2.14
N VAL A 240 -14.60 4.95 3.37
CA VAL A 240 -14.69 6.34 3.85
C VAL A 240 -13.62 6.56 4.92
N SER A 241 -13.02 7.76 4.95
CA SER A 241 -11.98 8.02 5.94
C SER A 241 -12.56 8.12 7.36
N SER A 242 -11.76 7.78 8.39
CA SER A 242 -12.20 7.90 9.78
C SER A 242 -12.64 9.32 10.16
N ALA A 243 -12.00 10.33 9.58
CA ALA A 243 -12.37 11.73 9.77
C ALA A 243 -13.73 12.05 9.12
N GLU A 244 -13.91 11.68 7.84
CA GLU A 244 -15.11 12.00 7.06
C GLU A 244 -16.31 11.12 7.40
N PHE A 245 -16.11 9.99 8.09
CA PHE A 245 -17.18 9.11 8.53
C PHE A 245 -18.27 9.87 9.29
N PHE A 246 -17.88 10.80 10.18
CA PHE A 246 -18.80 11.62 10.99
C PHE A 246 -19.49 12.76 10.24
N HIS A 247 -19.22 12.91 8.95
CA HIS A 247 -19.72 14.01 8.11
C HIS A 247 -20.69 13.51 7.02
N GLY A 248 -21.35 12.38 7.26
CA GLY A 248 -22.49 11.90 6.48
C GLY A 248 -22.59 10.39 6.40
N ALA A 249 -21.45 9.68 6.29
CA ALA A 249 -21.47 8.23 6.11
C ALA A 249 -21.97 7.47 7.35
N LEU A 250 -21.83 8.04 8.56
CA LEU A 250 -22.31 7.45 9.80
C LEU A 250 -23.82 7.11 9.80
N GLU A 251 -24.63 7.85 9.05
CA GLU A 251 -26.09 7.63 8.96
C GLU A 251 -26.45 6.32 8.23
N LEU A 252 -25.49 5.72 7.51
CA LEU A 252 -25.67 4.42 6.88
C LEU A 252 -25.39 3.26 7.84
N LEU A 253 -24.82 3.53 9.02
CA LEU A 253 -24.49 2.48 9.98
C LEU A 253 -25.71 2.15 10.83
N GLU A 254 -26.09 0.88 10.81
CA GLU A 254 -27.15 0.30 11.63
C GLU A 254 -26.70 -1.07 12.12
N LYS A 255 -27.53 -1.70 12.96
CA LYS A 255 -27.21 -2.91 13.73
C LYS A 255 -26.57 -4.03 12.90
N GLU A 256 -27.10 -4.29 11.71
CA GLU A 256 -26.70 -5.42 10.85
C GLU A 256 -25.61 -5.06 9.83
N VAL A 257 -25.23 -3.77 9.71
CA VAL A 257 -24.25 -3.33 8.71
C VAL A 257 -22.83 -3.64 9.19
N PRO A 258 -22.04 -4.45 8.44
CA PRO A 258 -20.64 -4.67 8.77
C PRO A 258 -19.82 -3.39 8.59
N LEU A 259 -19.05 -3.06 9.62
CA LEU A 259 -18.05 -1.99 9.57
C LEU A 259 -16.70 -2.57 9.92
N ILE A 260 -15.77 -2.53 8.97
CA ILE A 260 -14.38 -2.93 9.18
C ILE A 260 -13.57 -1.66 9.35
N LEU A 261 -13.02 -1.47 10.55
CA LEU A 261 -12.16 -0.36 10.92
C LEU A 261 -10.69 -0.77 10.87
N VAL A 262 -9.92 -0.11 10.03
CA VAL A 262 -8.46 -0.22 9.93
C VAL A 262 -7.84 0.95 10.68
N LYS A 263 -7.09 0.66 11.75
CA LYS A 263 -6.50 1.68 12.64
C LYS A 263 -5.06 2.00 12.25
N GLY A 264 -4.65 3.25 12.45
CA GLY A 264 -3.26 3.67 12.37
C GLY A 264 -2.49 3.53 13.69
N GLU A 265 -1.18 3.71 13.60
CA GLU A 265 -0.29 3.92 14.76
C GLU A 265 0.31 5.34 14.78
N GLY A 266 -0.03 6.20 13.80
CA GLY A 266 0.35 7.61 13.78
C GLY A 266 -0.57 8.52 14.60
N LYS A 267 -0.43 9.84 14.42
CA LYS A 267 -1.16 10.87 15.17
C LYS A 267 -2.68 10.82 14.92
N CYS A 268 -3.11 10.32 13.76
CA CYS A 268 -4.52 10.23 13.40
C CYS A 268 -5.27 9.06 14.05
N ARG A 269 -4.58 8.18 14.81
CA ARG A 269 -5.22 7.05 15.50
C ARG A 269 -6.41 7.45 16.37
N ALA A 270 -6.39 8.62 16.99
CA ALA A 270 -7.50 9.13 17.80
C ALA A 270 -8.80 9.31 16.99
N LEU A 271 -8.70 9.56 15.68
CA LEU A 271 -9.84 9.63 14.77
C LEU A 271 -10.44 8.23 14.54
N ASP A 272 -9.61 7.21 14.37
CA ASP A 272 -10.04 5.82 14.24
C ASP A 272 -10.72 5.34 15.54
N GLU A 273 -10.13 5.64 16.69
CA GLU A 273 -10.71 5.29 17.99
C GLU A 273 -12.07 5.99 18.23
N ARG A 274 -12.30 7.16 17.62
CA ARG A 274 -13.62 7.80 17.63
C ARG A 274 -14.63 6.97 16.85
N VAL A 275 -14.26 6.45 15.67
CA VAL A 275 -15.10 5.53 14.89
C VAL A 275 -15.38 4.25 15.68
N GLU A 276 -14.35 3.66 16.30
CA GLU A 276 -14.49 2.44 17.11
C GLU A 276 -15.50 2.60 18.25
N ARG A 277 -15.41 3.70 19.00
CA ARG A 277 -16.36 4.02 20.09
C ARG A 277 -17.79 4.26 19.58
N PHE A 278 -17.95 4.87 18.40
CA PHE A 278 -19.26 5.06 17.81
C PHE A 278 -19.84 3.73 17.32
N ALA A 279 -19.10 3.00 16.47
CA ALA A 279 -19.57 1.80 15.82
C ALA A 279 -19.91 0.69 16.83
N SER A 280 -19.14 0.55 17.92
CA SER A 280 -19.42 -0.42 18.99
C SER A 280 -20.73 -0.18 19.75
N GLN A 281 -21.34 1.00 19.62
CA GLN A 281 -22.67 1.30 20.18
C GLN A 281 -23.81 1.11 19.18
N ILE A 282 -23.50 0.96 17.89
CA ILE A 282 -24.49 1.01 16.80
C ILE A 282 -24.61 -0.31 16.05
N THR A 283 -23.49 -0.95 15.69
CA THR A 283 -23.47 -2.20 14.92
C THR A 283 -23.01 -3.39 15.75
N ASP A 284 -23.66 -4.54 15.56
CA ASP A 284 -23.23 -5.84 16.12
C ASP A 284 -22.13 -6.49 15.26
N ASN A 285 -21.68 -5.79 14.20
CA ASN A 285 -20.81 -6.29 13.13
C ASN A 285 -19.55 -5.43 12.97
N LEU A 286 -19.05 -4.83 14.05
CA LEU A 286 -17.77 -4.14 14.07
C LEU A 286 -16.61 -5.14 14.02
N VAL A 287 -15.70 -4.95 13.06
CA VAL A 287 -14.40 -5.63 12.99
C VAL A 287 -13.31 -4.58 13.12
N VAL A 288 -12.34 -4.81 14.01
CA VAL A 288 -11.19 -3.92 14.19
C VAL A 288 -9.92 -4.63 13.72
N ILE A 289 -9.25 -4.01 12.75
CA ILE A 289 -7.93 -4.39 12.25
C ILE A 289 -6.92 -3.38 12.82
N ASP A 290 -6.26 -3.78 13.92
CA ASP A 290 -5.32 -2.91 14.65
C ASP A 290 -3.88 -3.41 14.50
N PRO A 291 -3.01 -2.74 13.72
CA PRO A 291 -1.61 -3.14 13.57
C PRO A 291 -0.84 -3.11 14.90
N LYS A 292 -1.33 -2.37 15.92
CA LYS A 292 -0.71 -2.34 17.26
C LYS A 292 -0.72 -3.70 17.95
N ALA A 293 -1.62 -4.60 17.57
CA ALA A 293 -1.71 -5.95 18.12
C ALA A 293 -0.61 -6.90 17.62
N TYR A 294 0.24 -6.46 16.69
CA TYR A 294 1.26 -7.28 16.04
C TYR A 294 2.66 -6.79 16.41
N ALA A 295 3.46 -7.71 16.96
CA ALA A 295 4.84 -7.45 17.32
C ALA A 295 5.69 -7.20 16.06
N LEU A 296 6.61 -6.24 16.17
CA LEU A 296 7.62 -5.94 15.16
C LEU A 296 8.99 -6.09 15.83
N ASP A 297 9.35 -7.32 16.15
CA ASP A 297 10.57 -7.64 16.91
C ASP A 297 11.81 -7.10 16.16
N GLY A 298 12.66 -6.36 16.87
CA GLY A 298 13.86 -5.74 16.32
C GLY A 298 13.62 -4.44 15.54
N ILE A 299 12.38 -3.97 15.45
CA ILE A 299 12.03 -2.68 14.85
C ILE A 299 11.71 -1.70 15.98
N ASP A 300 12.30 -0.52 15.93
CA ASP A 300 12.07 0.52 16.94
C ASP A 300 10.63 1.03 16.91
N ASP A 301 10.09 1.33 18.09
CA ASP A 301 8.72 1.82 18.24
C ASP A 301 8.44 3.10 17.45
N GLU A 302 9.45 3.97 17.26
CA GLU A 302 9.34 5.20 16.49
C GLU A 302 9.02 4.96 15.00
N PHE A 303 9.29 3.76 14.46
CA PHE A 303 9.00 3.42 13.07
C PHE A 303 7.65 2.71 12.88
N ARG A 304 6.97 2.31 13.97
CA ARG A 304 5.76 1.49 13.85
C ARG A 304 4.65 2.14 13.04
N TRP A 305 4.48 3.46 13.14
CA TRP A 305 3.49 4.18 12.31
C TRP A 305 3.82 4.14 10.81
N ILE A 306 5.10 4.05 10.43
CA ILE A 306 5.54 3.84 9.04
C ILE A 306 5.32 2.38 8.61
N MET A 307 5.51 1.43 9.53
CA MET A 307 5.34 -0.01 9.24
C MET A 307 3.87 -0.48 9.28
N ALA A 308 2.99 0.26 9.94
CA ALA A 308 1.59 -0.11 10.16
C ALA A 308 0.81 -0.39 8.86
N PRO A 309 0.95 0.40 7.77
CA PRO A 309 0.36 0.07 6.47
C PRO A 309 0.81 -1.29 5.94
N CYS A 310 2.11 -1.62 6.03
CA CYS A 310 2.65 -2.92 5.61
C CYS A 310 2.09 -4.08 6.44
N VAL A 311 1.95 -3.89 7.75
CA VAL A 311 1.29 -4.87 8.64
C VAL A 311 -0.13 -5.11 8.14
N VAL A 312 -0.94 -4.07 7.97
CA VAL A 312 -2.32 -4.25 7.52
C VAL A 312 -2.39 -4.89 6.12
N SER A 313 -1.52 -4.48 5.19
CA SER A 313 -1.48 -5.05 3.83
C SER A 313 -1.23 -6.55 3.85
N THR A 314 -0.27 -6.99 4.66
CA THR A 314 0.08 -8.40 4.79
C THR A 314 -1.07 -9.25 5.32
N LEU A 315 -1.94 -8.65 6.16
CA LEU A 315 -3.10 -9.30 6.75
C LEU A 315 -4.29 -9.33 5.78
N LEU A 316 -4.60 -8.19 5.17
CA LEU A 316 -5.81 -8.06 4.35
C LEU A 316 -5.60 -8.67 2.96
N VAL A 317 -4.63 -8.15 2.21
CA VAL A 317 -4.41 -8.49 0.79
C VAL A 317 -4.06 -9.96 0.59
N ASP A 318 -3.49 -10.60 1.60
CA ASP A 318 -3.09 -12.00 1.54
C ASP A 318 -4.06 -12.90 2.32
N ARG A 319 -4.14 -12.76 3.66
CA ARG A 319 -4.95 -13.67 4.50
C ARG A 319 -6.44 -13.46 4.27
N LEU A 320 -6.93 -12.24 4.48
CA LEU A 320 -8.37 -12.02 4.38
C LEU A 320 -8.89 -12.28 2.96
N ALA A 321 -8.14 -11.91 1.92
CA ALA A 321 -8.46 -12.21 0.53
C ALA A 321 -8.62 -13.73 0.27
N ALA A 322 -7.64 -14.53 0.69
CA ALA A 322 -7.67 -15.99 0.50
C ALA A 322 -8.85 -16.64 1.23
N HIS A 323 -9.18 -16.17 2.43
CA HIS A 323 -10.34 -16.68 3.16
C HIS A 323 -11.67 -16.21 2.56
N PHE A 324 -11.77 -14.99 2.02
CA PHE A 324 -12.95 -14.60 1.24
C PHE A 324 -13.15 -15.52 0.04
N GLU A 325 -12.09 -15.78 -0.74
CA GLU A 325 -12.12 -16.71 -1.88
C GLU A 325 -12.62 -18.11 -1.49
N LYS A 326 -12.15 -18.65 -0.34
CA LYS A 326 -12.60 -19.94 0.21
C LYS A 326 -14.12 -19.99 0.38
N TYR A 327 -14.73 -18.95 0.96
CA TYR A 327 -16.15 -18.97 1.33
C TYR A 327 -17.07 -18.49 0.20
N THR A 328 -16.62 -17.59 -0.66
CA THR A 328 -17.38 -17.18 -1.85
C THR A 328 -17.35 -18.25 -2.93
N GLY A 329 -16.29 -19.07 -2.98
CA GLY A 329 -16.01 -19.96 -4.11
C GLY A 329 -15.71 -19.20 -5.40
N HIS A 330 -15.47 -17.89 -5.32
CA HIS A 330 -15.18 -17.03 -6.45
C HIS A 330 -13.67 -16.78 -6.49
N SER A 331 -12.99 -17.32 -7.50
CA SER A 331 -11.53 -17.18 -7.58
C SER A 331 -11.11 -15.71 -7.70
N LEU A 332 -10.05 -15.32 -6.98
CA LEU A 332 -9.46 -13.98 -7.01
C LEU A 332 -8.90 -13.60 -8.39
N ASP A 333 -8.75 -14.54 -9.31
CA ASP A 333 -8.29 -14.31 -10.68
C ASP A 333 -9.44 -14.00 -11.67
N ILE A 334 -10.70 -14.23 -11.27
CA ILE A 334 -11.85 -14.01 -12.14
C ILE A 334 -12.04 -12.52 -12.41
N ARG A 335 -12.18 -12.15 -13.68
CA ARG A 335 -12.57 -10.81 -14.14
C ARG A 335 -13.64 -10.93 -15.20
N ARG A 336 -14.71 -10.12 -15.08
CA ARG A 336 -15.76 -10.02 -16.11
C ARG A 336 -15.58 -8.85 -17.08
N TYR A 337 -14.81 -7.82 -16.68
CA TYR A 337 -14.57 -6.62 -17.50
C TYR A 337 -13.09 -6.23 -17.55
N TYR A 338 -12.42 -6.14 -16.39
CA TYR A 338 -11.01 -5.71 -16.30
C TYR A 338 -10.11 -6.57 -17.20
N ARG A 339 -9.50 -5.92 -18.20
CA ARG A 339 -8.62 -6.52 -19.22
C ARG A 339 -9.25 -7.67 -20.03
N GLN A 340 -10.59 -7.74 -20.13
CA GLN A 340 -11.28 -8.78 -20.92
C GLN A 340 -11.65 -8.31 -22.34
N PHE A 341 -11.79 -7.01 -22.54
CA PHE A 341 -12.06 -6.35 -23.82
C PHE A 341 -11.62 -4.87 -23.74
N ASP A 342 -11.69 -4.16 -24.87
CA ASP A 342 -11.32 -2.74 -24.98
C ASP A 342 -12.45 -1.81 -24.50
N TYR A 343 -12.14 -0.78 -23.73
CA TYR A 343 -13.12 0.15 -23.12
C TYR A 343 -12.63 1.59 -23.05
#